data_AF-A0A2V6HVX7-F1
#
_entry.id   AF-A0A2V6HVX7-F1
#
_cell.length_a   1.000
_cell.length_b   1.000
_cell.length_c   1.000
_cell.angle_alpha   90.00
_cell.angle_beta   90.00
_cell.angle_gamma   90.00
#
_symmetry.space_group_name_H-M   'P 1'
#
loop_
_entity.id
_entity.type
_entity.pdbx_description
1 polymer ?
#
loop_
_entity_poly.entity_id
_entity_poly.type
_entity_poly.pdbx_seq_one_letter_code
_entity_poly.pdbx_strand_id
1 'polypeptide(L)'
;MTSPSEADKIDMSIRFFILGTVLLLANAAPAQTPSASPSLEQRVADLEAYINNGARGSDSTDAKTGSNISGSGPGHNGWMMTASALVLFMTLPGLALFYGGLVRQKNVLSVLAQCLGIAGLVAILWWAVGYSLVFSRGSPFIGGLKFAFLRGVDAQPNGDYSFWVSQNIFAMYQLMFAIITPALIIGAVAERIRFTAVLVFVGVWMFVVYFPLAHM
;
A
#
# COMPACT_ATOMS: atom_id res chain seq x y z
N MET A 1 -5.83 -8.55 -61.97
CA MET A 1 -5.83 -8.33 -60.50
C MET A 1 -4.56 -7.57 -60.16
N THR A 2 -4.65 -6.25 -60.06
CA THR A 2 -3.50 -5.38 -59.70
C THR A 2 -3.28 -5.45 -58.19
N SER A 3 -2.06 -5.78 -57.75
CA SER A 3 -1.75 -5.82 -56.32
C SER A 3 -1.91 -4.43 -55.70
N PRO A 4 -2.48 -4.31 -54.49
CA PRO A 4 -2.63 -3.02 -53.82
C PRO A 4 -1.28 -2.32 -53.66
N SER A 5 -1.25 -1.00 -53.88
CA SER A 5 -0.06 -0.17 -53.82
C SER A 5 0.47 -0.07 -52.37
N GLU A 6 1.74 0.28 -52.17
CA GLU A 6 2.28 0.44 -50.81
C GLU A 6 1.53 1.52 -50.00
N ALA A 7 1.02 2.56 -50.66
CA ALA A 7 0.20 3.58 -50.03
C ALA A 7 -1.11 3.01 -49.46
N ASP A 8 -1.76 2.08 -50.18
CA ASP A 8 -2.99 1.42 -49.71
C ASP A 8 -2.73 0.52 -48.50
N LYS A 9 -1.56 -0.14 -48.45
CA LYS A 9 -1.19 -0.99 -47.30
C LYS A 9 -0.90 -0.17 -46.04
N ILE A 10 -0.35 1.02 -46.20
CA ILE A 10 -0.08 1.96 -45.10
C ILE A 10 -1.38 2.56 -44.57
N ASP A 11 -2.29 3.02 -45.44
CA ASP A 11 -3.62 3.52 -45.01
C ASP A 11 -4.42 2.42 -44.30
N MET A 12 -4.40 1.19 -44.84
CA MET A 12 -5.07 0.06 -44.19
C MET A 12 -4.49 -0.25 -42.81
N SER A 13 -3.15 -0.21 -42.65
CA SER A 13 -2.50 -0.45 -41.36
C SER A 13 -2.79 0.65 -40.33
N ILE A 14 -2.84 1.91 -40.78
CA ILE A 14 -3.22 3.06 -39.93
C ILE A 14 -4.68 2.93 -39.50
N ARG A 15 -5.58 2.55 -40.41
CA ARG A 15 -7.00 2.30 -40.09
C ARG A 15 -7.17 1.14 -39.12
N PHE A 16 -6.43 0.04 -39.28
CA PHE A 16 -6.44 -1.06 -38.32
C PHE A 16 -5.89 -0.65 -36.95
N PHE A 17 -4.84 0.17 -36.92
CA PHE A 17 -4.28 0.67 -35.67
C PHE A 17 -5.24 1.64 -34.96
N ILE A 18 -5.87 2.56 -35.70
CA ILE A 18 -6.89 3.47 -35.15
C ILE A 18 -8.12 2.69 -34.69
N LEU A 19 -8.61 1.73 -35.48
CA LEU A 19 -9.76 0.91 -35.12
C LEU A 19 -9.45 0.03 -33.91
N GLY A 20 -8.25 -0.55 -33.82
CA GLY A 20 -7.79 -1.31 -32.65
C GLY A 20 -7.65 -0.44 -31.40
N THR A 21 -7.17 0.79 -31.55
CA THR A 21 -7.05 1.76 -30.45
C THR A 21 -8.42 2.25 -29.98
N VAL A 22 -9.38 2.46 -30.90
CA VAL A 22 -10.77 2.79 -30.57
C VAL A 22 -11.47 1.61 -29.90
N LEU A 23 -11.21 0.36 -30.32
CA LEU A 23 -11.77 -0.83 -29.68
C LEU A 23 -11.19 -1.06 -28.26
N LEU A 24 -9.92 -0.74 -28.05
CA LEU A 24 -9.27 -0.76 -26.73
C LEU A 24 -9.78 0.35 -25.79
N LEU A 25 -10.20 1.49 -26.34
CA LEU A 25 -10.80 2.60 -25.59
C LEU A 25 -12.32 2.46 -25.41
N ALA A 26 -12.99 1.64 -26.22
CA ALA A 26 -14.44 1.43 -26.17
C ALA A 26 -14.89 0.40 -25.12
N ASN A 27 -13.97 -0.18 -24.33
CA ASN A 27 -14.32 -0.96 -23.15
C ASN A 27 -14.76 -0.03 -22.01
N ALA A 28 -15.81 0.74 -22.27
CA ALA A 28 -16.54 1.47 -21.24
C ALA A 28 -17.07 0.44 -20.25
N ALA A 29 -16.69 0.61 -18.97
CA ALA A 29 -17.26 -0.17 -17.88
C ALA A 29 -18.79 -0.17 -17.99
N PRO A 30 -19.48 -1.30 -17.78
CA PRO A 30 -20.94 -1.34 -17.85
C PRO A 30 -21.50 -0.27 -16.91
N ALA A 31 -22.31 0.63 -17.46
CA ALA A 31 -23.02 1.63 -16.69
C ALA A 31 -23.82 0.93 -15.59
N GLN A 32 -23.41 1.14 -14.33
CA GLN A 32 -24.14 0.64 -13.18
C GLN A 32 -25.56 1.21 -13.23
N THR A 33 -26.54 0.34 -13.43
CA THR A 33 -27.96 0.65 -13.20
C THR A 33 -28.10 1.38 -11.87
N PRO A 34 -28.89 2.47 -11.76
CA PRO A 34 -29.01 3.23 -10.54
C PRO A 34 -29.50 2.31 -9.42
N SER A 35 -28.58 1.95 -8.52
CA SER A 35 -28.89 1.16 -7.35
C SER A 35 -29.98 1.88 -6.56
N ALA A 36 -31.04 1.15 -6.18
CA ALA A 36 -32.12 1.72 -5.39
C ALA A 36 -31.53 2.37 -4.12
N SER A 37 -32.00 3.56 -3.75
CA SER A 37 -31.49 4.25 -2.56
C SER A 37 -31.69 3.37 -1.33
N PRO A 38 -30.68 3.21 -0.46
CA PRO A 38 -30.74 2.31 0.67
C PRO A 38 -31.88 2.68 1.64
N SER A 39 -32.56 1.67 2.15
CA SER A 39 -33.66 1.80 3.13
C SER A 39 -33.18 2.41 4.46
N LEU A 40 -34.11 2.86 5.31
CA LEU A 40 -33.76 3.43 6.62
C LEU A 40 -33.08 2.39 7.51
N GLU A 41 -33.55 1.14 7.46
CA GLU A 41 -33.01 0.02 8.23
C GLU A 41 -31.56 -0.26 7.81
N GLN A 42 -31.26 -0.26 6.51
CA GLN A 42 -29.90 -0.42 6.01
C GLN A 42 -28.99 0.76 6.39
N ARG A 43 -29.52 1.98 6.37
CA ARG A 43 -28.77 3.17 6.80
C ARG A 43 -28.43 3.13 8.29
N VAL A 44 -29.37 2.69 9.13
CA VAL A 44 -29.14 2.50 10.57
C VAL A 44 -28.12 1.39 10.80
N ALA A 45 -28.24 0.26 10.10
CA ALA A 45 -27.27 -0.84 10.19
C ALA A 45 -25.85 -0.40 9.78
N ASP A 46 -25.70 0.39 8.71
CA ASP A 46 -24.40 0.95 8.29
C ASP A 46 -23.83 1.93 9.33
N LEU A 47 -24.68 2.72 10.01
CA LEU A 47 -24.26 3.60 11.12
C LEU A 47 -23.82 2.80 12.35
N GLU A 48 -24.56 1.75 12.71
CA GLU A 48 -24.17 0.84 13.80
C GLU A 48 -22.86 0.12 13.48
N ALA A 49 -22.68 -0.34 12.23
CA ALA A 49 -21.42 -0.92 11.78
C ALA A 49 -20.28 0.09 11.87
N TYR A 50 -20.50 1.34 11.47
CA TYR A 50 -19.51 2.41 11.59
C TYR A 50 -19.10 2.66 13.04
N ILE A 51 -20.07 2.82 13.94
CA ILE A 51 -19.81 3.07 15.37
C ILE A 51 -19.06 1.89 16.00
N ASN A 52 -19.39 0.66 15.60
CA ASN A 52 -18.74 -0.55 16.11
C ASN A 52 -17.47 -0.95 15.33
N ASN A 53 -17.02 -0.13 14.38
CA ASN A 53 -15.89 -0.44 13.47
C ASN A 53 -16.02 -1.83 12.79
N GLY A 54 -17.24 -2.21 12.44
CA GLY A 54 -17.57 -3.44 11.73
C GLY A 54 -17.62 -3.25 10.22
N ALA A 55 -17.81 -4.36 9.50
CA ALA A 55 -17.99 -4.36 8.05
C ALA A 55 -19.27 -3.60 7.65
N ARG A 56 -19.17 -2.78 6.61
CA ARG A 56 -20.36 -2.15 6.01
C ARG A 56 -21.19 -3.21 5.27
N GLY A 57 -22.51 -3.16 5.39
CA GLY A 57 -23.39 -4.13 4.73
C GLY A 57 -23.33 -4.03 3.20
N SER A 58 -23.08 -2.83 2.68
CA SER A 58 -22.98 -2.54 1.24
C SER A 58 -21.64 -2.91 0.59
N ASP A 59 -20.63 -3.34 1.35
CA ASP A 59 -19.34 -3.79 0.81
C ASP A 59 -19.31 -5.33 0.59
N SER A 60 -20.43 -6.01 0.87
CA SER A 60 -20.59 -7.44 0.59
C SER A 60 -20.79 -7.71 -0.92
N THR A 61 -20.34 -8.86 -1.39
CA THR A 61 -20.42 -9.26 -2.82
C THR A 61 -21.87 -9.34 -3.34
N ASP A 62 -22.84 -9.40 -2.43
CA ASP A 62 -24.29 -9.46 -2.68
C ASP A 62 -25.03 -8.14 -2.39
N ALA A 63 -24.31 -7.02 -2.26
CA ALA A 63 -24.92 -5.73 -1.96
C ALA A 63 -25.83 -5.24 -3.11
N LYS A 64 -27.14 -5.45 -2.94
CA LYS A 64 -28.20 -5.04 -3.90
C LYS A 64 -28.48 -3.53 -3.91
N THR A 65 -27.90 -2.77 -2.98
CA THR A 65 -28.12 -1.33 -2.81
C THR A 65 -26.78 -0.63 -2.56
N GLY A 66 -26.48 0.42 -3.33
CA GLY A 66 -25.24 1.18 -3.18
C GLY A 66 -25.25 2.07 -1.94
N SER A 67 -24.08 2.29 -1.33
CA SER A 67 -23.93 3.30 -0.29
C SER A 67 -24.09 4.71 -0.88
N ASN A 68 -24.72 5.61 -0.13
CA ASN A 68 -24.73 7.04 -0.49
C ASN A 68 -23.36 7.71 -0.28
N ILE A 69 -22.43 7.02 0.40
CA ILE A 69 -21.04 7.46 0.58
C ILE A 69 -20.19 6.62 -0.36
N SER A 70 -19.72 7.24 -1.45
CA SER A 70 -18.85 6.58 -2.41
C SER A 70 -17.47 6.31 -1.82
N GLY A 71 -17.04 5.06 -1.88
CA GLY A 71 -15.69 4.62 -1.50
C GLY A 71 -15.42 4.55 0.00
N SER A 72 -14.13 4.31 0.30
CA SER A 72 -13.60 4.21 1.66
C SER A 72 -13.78 5.51 2.44
N GLY A 73 -13.94 5.42 3.76
CA GLY A 73 -14.28 6.57 4.62
C GLY A 73 -13.25 7.71 4.47
N PRO A 74 -13.61 8.87 3.88
CA PRO A 74 -12.64 9.92 3.59
C PRO A 74 -11.98 10.49 4.86
N GLY A 75 -12.73 10.58 5.97
CA GLY A 75 -12.17 10.95 7.27
C GLY A 75 -11.20 9.91 7.86
N HIS A 76 -11.48 8.62 7.65
CA HIS A 76 -10.58 7.53 8.07
C HIS A 76 -9.28 7.58 7.30
N ASN A 77 -9.38 7.69 5.98
CA ASN A 77 -8.24 7.85 5.09
C ASN A 77 -7.43 9.10 5.42
N GLY A 78 -8.10 10.24 5.61
CA GLY A 78 -7.46 11.50 6.02
C GLY A 78 -6.64 11.33 7.29
N TRP A 79 -7.25 10.79 8.35
CA TRP A 79 -6.56 10.55 9.61
C TRP A 79 -5.40 9.55 9.46
N MET A 80 -5.58 8.46 8.72
CA MET A 80 -4.54 7.46 8.51
C MET A 80 -3.34 7.99 7.72
N MET A 81 -3.56 8.88 6.75
CA MET A 81 -2.47 9.57 6.05
C MET A 81 -1.72 10.53 6.99
N THR A 82 -2.44 11.30 7.82
CA THR A 82 -1.81 12.14 8.85
C THR A 82 -1.00 11.31 9.84
N ALA A 83 -1.57 10.20 10.33
CA ALA A 83 -0.88 9.28 11.24
C ALA A 83 0.36 8.65 10.57
N SER A 84 0.28 8.30 9.29
CA SER A 84 1.43 7.81 8.51
C SER A 84 2.56 8.86 8.47
N ALA A 85 2.23 10.12 8.21
CA ALA A 85 3.20 11.21 8.22
C ALA A 85 3.85 11.39 9.60
N LEU A 86 3.07 11.29 10.68
CA LEU A 86 3.59 11.36 12.05
C LEU A 86 4.54 10.21 12.38
N VAL A 87 4.21 8.97 11.99
CA VAL A 87 5.09 7.81 12.22
C VAL A 87 6.36 7.91 11.36
N LEU A 88 6.25 8.38 10.11
CA LEU A 88 7.43 8.67 9.29
C LEU A 88 8.30 9.75 9.95
N PHE A 89 7.69 10.80 10.50
CA PHE A 89 8.39 11.88 11.19
C PHE A 89 9.19 11.39 12.40
N MET A 90 8.69 10.35 13.09
CA MET A 90 9.45 9.69 14.15
C MET A 90 10.76 9.09 13.65
N THR A 91 10.82 8.59 12.41
CA THR A 91 12.09 8.07 11.82
C THR A 91 12.91 9.19 11.18
N LEU A 92 12.26 9.99 10.32
CA LEU A 92 12.85 11.03 9.49
C LEU A 92 12.15 12.38 9.77
N PRO A 93 12.75 13.28 10.56
CA PRO A 93 14.10 13.25 11.11
C PRO A 93 14.21 12.72 12.56
N GLY A 94 13.13 12.27 13.22
CA GLY A 94 13.11 12.00 14.66
C GLY A 94 14.24 11.13 15.19
N LEU A 95 14.31 9.85 14.78
CA LEU A 95 15.38 8.93 15.18
C LEU A 95 16.75 9.36 14.67
N ALA A 96 16.78 9.95 13.48
CA ALA A 96 18.02 10.41 12.86
C ALA A 96 18.67 11.52 13.72
N LEU A 97 17.88 12.45 14.26
CA LEU A 97 18.34 13.48 15.20
C LEU A 97 18.59 12.92 16.59
N PHE A 98 17.74 12.02 17.07
CA PHE A 98 17.89 11.40 18.39
C PHE A 98 19.21 10.65 18.51
N TYR A 99 19.46 9.70 17.60
CA TYR A 99 20.73 8.96 17.59
C TYR A 99 21.90 9.81 17.09
N GLY A 100 21.65 10.76 16.18
CA GLY A 100 22.64 11.75 15.77
C GLY A 100 23.19 12.57 16.95
N GLY A 101 22.33 12.94 17.90
CA GLY A 101 22.72 13.67 19.11
C GLY A 101 23.51 12.85 20.13
N LEU A 102 23.46 11.51 20.05
CA LEU A 102 24.18 10.59 20.95
C LEU A 102 25.56 10.18 20.42
N VAL A 103 25.83 10.42 19.13
CA VAL A 103 27.10 10.08 18.49
C VAL A 103 28.04 11.28 18.40
N ARG A 104 29.32 11.03 18.13
CA ARG A 104 30.28 12.10 17.84
C ARG A 104 29.89 12.84 16.57
N GLN A 105 30.13 14.16 16.52
CA GLN A 105 29.77 15.03 15.39
C GLN A 105 30.22 14.48 14.02
N LYS A 106 31.43 13.92 13.94
CA LYS A 106 31.98 13.32 12.71
C LYS A 106 31.17 12.12 12.17
N ASN A 107 30.36 11.49 13.03
CA ASN A 107 29.57 10.30 12.71
C ASN A 107 28.09 10.61 12.46
N VAL A 108 27.62 11.84 12.72
CA VAL A 108 26.19 12.22 12.56
C VAL A 108 25.71 11.96 11.14
N LEU A 109 26.52 12.30 10.14
CA LEU A 109 26.18 12.06 8.74
C LEU A 109 25.95 10.58 8.43
N SER A 110 26.71 9.68 9.08
CA SER A 110 26.52 8.23 8.95
C SER A 110 25.18 7.80 9.52
N VAL A 111 24.77 8.32 10.68
CA VAL A 111 23.47 8.02 11.29
C VAL A 111 22.32 8.46 10.38
N LEU A 112 22.38 9.70 9.88
CA LEU A 112 21.38 10.21 8.94
C LEU A 112 21.27 9.34 7.67
N ALA A 113 22.43 8.96 7.11
CA ALA A 113 22.48 8.08 5.94
C ALA A 113 21.91 6.70 6.23
N GLN A 114 22.19 6.11 7.40
CA GLN A 114 21.64 4.82 7.82
C GLN A 114 20.11 4.87 7.96
N CYS A 115 19.55 5.90 8.63
CA CYS A 115 18.11 6.05 8.75
C CYS A 115 17.42 6.18 7.38
N LEU A 116 17.97 7.00 6.49
CA LEU A 116 17.42 7.17 5.13
C LEU A 116 17.57 5.89 4.28
N GLY A 117 18.73 5.23 4.39
CA GLY A 117 19.00 3.97 3.71
C GLY A 117 18.07 2.84 4.13
N ILE A 118 17.76 2.73 5.43
CA ILE A 118 16.77 1.79 5.95
C ILE A 118 15.39 2.13 5.41
N ALA A 119 14.96 3.39 5.47
CA ALA A 119 13.67 3.79 4.96
C ALA A 119 13.49 3.43 3.48
N GLY A 120 14.51 3.69 2.65
CA GLY A 120 14.51 3.31 1.24
C GLY A 120 14.50 1.81 1.01
N LEU A 121 15.37 1.06 1.69
CA LEU A 121 15.43 -0.40 1.58
C LEU A 121 14.10 -1.05 1.97
N VAL A 122 13.57 -0.68 3.13
CA VAL A 122 12.34 -1.28 3.66
C VAL A 122 11.15 -0.90 2.78
N ALA A 123 11.06 0.31 2.25
CA ALA A 123 10.02 0.69 1.30
C ALA A 123 10.01 -0.20 0.05
N ILE A 124 11.19 -0.50 -0.51
CA ILE A 124 11.32 -1.39 -1.66
C ILE A 124 10.91 -2.82 -1.30
N LEU A 125 11.38 -3.35 -0.16
CA LEU A 125 11.02 -4.70 0.30
C LEU A 125 9.52 -4.82 0.55
N TRP A 126 8.92 -3.80 1.17
CA TRP A 126 7.49 -3.73 1.47
C TRP A 126 6.64 -3.75 0.22
N TRP A 127 6.97 -2.90 -0.76
CA TRP A 127 6.32 -2.87 -2.06
C TRP A 127 6.46 -4.22 -2.78
N ALA A 128 7.67 -4.79 -2.83
CA ALA A 128 7.95 -6.01 -3.57
C ALA A 128 7.14 -7.19 -3.00
N VAL A 129 7.24 -7.46 -1.69
CA VAL A 129 6.61 -8.63 -1.07
C VAL A 129 6.17 -8.40 0.37
N GLY A 130 6.77 -7.47 1.11
CA GLY A 130 6.56 -7.33 2.56
C GLY A 130 5.11 -7.11 2.97
N TYR A 131 4.38 -6.24 2.26
CA TYR A 131 2.95 -6.04 2.52
C TYR A 131 2.16 -7.35 2.40
N SER A 132 2.46 -8.14 1.37
CA SER A 132 1.79 -9.42 1.15
C SER A 132 2.14 -10.45 2.22
N LEU A 133 3.42 -10.55 2.58
CA LEU A 133 3.87 -11.51 3.59
C LEU A 133 3.29 -11.20 4.99
N VAL A 134 2.86 -9.96 5.24
CA VAL A 134 2.22 -9.57 6.50
C VAL A 134 0.70 -9.67 6.43
N PHE A 135 0.06 -9.19 5.36
CA PHE A 135 -1.41 -9.02 5.33
C PHE A 135 -2.16 -9.96 4.38
N SER A 136 -1.48 -10.79 3.59
CA SER A 136 -2.14 -11.87 2.84
C SER A 136 -2.37 -13.07 3.75
N ARG A 137 -3.50 -13.77 3.55
CA ARG A 137 -3.66 -15.14 4.09
C ARG A 137 -2.49 -16.03 3.66
N GLY A 138 -2.03 -16.87 4.58
CA GLY A 138 -0.92 -17.78 4.43
C GLY A 138 -0.89 -18.82 5.55
N SER A 139 0.29 -19.04 6.14
CA SER A 139 0.48 -19.87 7.33
C SER A 139 0.31 -19.04 8.61
N PRO A 140 0.20 -19.65 9.80
CA PRO A 140 0.13 -18.90 11.06
C PRO A 140 1.33 -17.99 11.35
N PHE A 141 2.47 -18.20 10.68
CA PHE A 141 3.72 -17.47 10.93
C PHE A 141 4.11 -16.53 9.79
N ILE A 142 3.58 -16.72 8.58
CA ILE A 142 3.90 -15.88 7.43
C ILE A 142 2.79 -15.94 6.39
N GLY A 143 2.45 -14.79 5.82
CA GLY A 143 1.45 -14.61 4.79
C GLY A 143 1.90 -15.10 3.41
N GLY A 144 0.95 -15.10 2.47
CA GLY A 144 1.18 -15.47 1.07
C GLY A 144 1.69 -14.33 0.18
N LEU A 145 1.74 -14.58 -1.13
CA LEU A 145 2.18 -13.62 -2.16
C LEU A 145 1.03 -12.98 -2.97
N LYS A 146 -0.21 -13.00 -2.46
CA LYS A 146 -1.39 -12.44 -3.14
C LYS A 146 -1.18 -10.99 -3.58
N PHE A 147 -0.62 -10.18 -2.68
CA PHE A 147 -0.40 -8.74 -2.83
C PHE A 147 1.06 -8.39 -3.19
N ALA A 148 1.84 -9.33 -3.75
CA ALA A 148 3.19 -9.03 -4.23
C ALA A 148 3.14 -7.87 -5.24
N PHE A 149 4.14 -6.97 -5.18
CA PHE A 149 4.19 -5.72 -5.95
C PHE A 149 2.97 -4.81 -5.74
N LEU A 150 2.31 -4.93 -4.58
CA LEU A 150 1.03 -4.29 -4.25
C LEU A 150 -0.09 -4.60 -5.26
N ARG A 151 -0.05 -5.77 -5.91
CA ARG A 151 -1.08 -6.18 -6.87
C ARG A 151 -2.43 -6.34 -6.18
N GLY A 152 -3.44 -5.63 -6.68
CA GLY A 152 -4.79 -5.65 -6.11
C GLY A 152 -4.90 -4.91 -4.78
N VAL A 153 -3.94 -4.04 -4.45
CA VAL A 153 -4.00 -3.12 -3.32
C VAL A 153 -4.47 -1.77 -3.87
N ASP A 154 -5.74 -1.44 -3.66
CA ASP A 154 -6.37 -0.26 -4.25
C ASP A 154 -7.07 0.62 -3.20
N ALA A 155 -7.95 1.52 -3.67
CA ALA A 155 -8.67 2.46 -2.83
C ALA A 155 -9.88 1.85 -2.10
N GLN A 156 -10.19 0.56 -2.31
CA GLN A 156 -11.25 -0.14 -1.59
C GLN A 156 -10.75 -0.62 -0.23
N PRO A 157 -11.61 -0.74 0.79
CA PRO A 157 -11.25 -1.36 2.06
C PRO A 157 -10.96 -2.85 1.87
N ASN A 158 -10.20 -3.44 2.79
CA ASN A 158 -10.03 -4.89 2.85
C ASN A 158 -10.70 -5.40 4.12
N GLY A 159 -11.85 -6.06 3.97
CA GLY A 159 -12.65 -6.58 5.07
C GLY A 159 -11.96 -7.65 5.93
N ASP A 160 -10.79 -8.15 5.56
CA ASP A 160 -10.04 -9.08 6.41
C ASP A 160 -9.41 -8.39 7.64
N TYR A 161 -9.10 -7.08 7.55
CA TYR A 161 -8.39 -6.35 8.62
C TYR A 161 -8.70 -4.84 8.70
N SER A 162 -9.40 -4.27 7.72
CA SER A 162 -9.74 -2.84 7.70
C SER A 162 -11.01 -2.59 6.89
N PHE A 163 -12.11 -2.30 7.59
CA PHE A 163 -13.42 -2.08 6.98
C PHE A 163 -13.64 -0.68 6.43
N TRP A 164 -12.89 0.32 6.89
CA TRP A 164 -13.18 1.73 6.59
C TRP A 164 -12.03 2.49 5.94
N VAL A 165 -10.79 2.01 6.12
CA VAL A 165 -9.59 2.58 5.51
C VAL A 165 -9.31 1.84 4.20
N SER A 166 -9.01 2.60 3.14
CA SER A 166 -8.56 2.04 1.87
C SER A 166 -7.32 1.17 2.07
N GLN A 167 -7.27 0.04 1.36
CA GLN A 167 -6.18 -0.93 1.49
C GLN A 167 -4.81 -0.32 1.18
N ASN A 168 -4.73 0.57 0.17
CA ASN A 168 -3.50 1.29 -0.18
C ASN A 168 -3.00 2.23 0.93
N ILE A 169 -3.89 2.96 1.60
CA ILE A 169 -3.54 3.86 2.71
C ILE A 169 -3.15 3.05 3.94
N PHE A 170 -3.85 1.95 4.20
CA PHE A 170 -3.46 1.00 5.26
C PHE A 170 -2.06 0.43 4.99
N ALA A 171 -1.74 0.04 3.75
CA ALA A 171 -0.42 -0.44 3.35
C ALA A 171 0.68 0.62 3.57
N MET A 172 0.39 1.89 3.28
CA MET A 172 1.29 3.01 3.54
C MET A 172 1.50 3.23 5.04
N TYR A 173 0.44 3.19 5.85
CA TYR A 173 0.55 3.35 7.30
C TYR A 173 1.43 2.26 7.92
N GLN A 174 1.21 1.01 7.53
CA GLN A 174 1.97 -0.13 8.03
C GLN A 174 3.44 -0.13 7.58
N LEU A 175 3.72 0.41 6.38
CA LEU A 175 5.09 0.64 5.94
C LEU A 175 5.87 1.52 6.93
N MET A 176 5.23 2.52 7.55
CA MET A 176 5.93 3.42 8.47
C MET A 176 6.41 2.67 9.73
N PHE A 177 5.63 1.70 10.21
CA PHE A 177 6.05 0.79 11.28
C PHE A 177 7.18 -0.13 10.81
N ALA A 178 7.06 -0.68 9.59
CA ALA A 178 8.11 -1.51 9.01
C ALA A 178 9.45 -0.77 8.90
N ILE A 179 9.42 0.53 8.62
CA ILE A 179 10.61 1.39 8.55
C ILE A 179 11.20 1.66 9.94
N ILE A 180 10.39 2.08 10.91
CA ILE A 180 10.91 2.54 12.21
C ILE A 180 11.50 1.39 13.03
N THR A 181 10.94 0.18 12.95
CA THR A 181 11.36 -0.94 13.80
C THR A 181 12.84 -1.33 13.62
N PRO A 182 13.36 -1.63 12.42
CA PRO A 182 14.79 -1.87 12.23
C PRO A 182 15.63 -0.60 12.45
N ALA A 183 15.07 0.59 12.24
CA ALA A 183 15.76 1.85 12.50
C ALA A 183 16.05 2.09 14.00
N LEU A 184 15.29 1.49 14.91
CA LEU A 184 15.60 1.53 16.35
C LEU A 184 16.83 0.68 16.70
N ILE A 185 17.09 -0.39 15.95
CA ILE A 185 18.23 -1.30 16.21
C ILE A 185 19.56 -0.60 15.94
N ILE A 186 19.63 0.19 14.85
CA ILE A 186 20.88 0.84 14.45
C ILE A 186 21.36 1.90 15.44
N GLY A 187 20.46 2.50 16.22
CA GLY A 187 20.83 3.48 17.25
C GLY A 187 21.88 2.98 18.25
N ALA A 188 21.91 1.68 18.53
CA ALA A 188 22.87 1.07 19.45
C ALA A 188 24.24 0.77 18.81
N VAL A 189 24.33 0.69 17.48
CA VAL A 189 25.51 0.21 16.74
C VAL A 189 26.06 1.20 15.71
N ALA A 190 25.41 2.35 15.51
CA ALA A 190 25.63 3.25 14.38
C ALA A 190 27.08 3.77 14.23
N GLU A 191 27.85 3.90 15.31
CA GLU A 191 29.23 4.41 15.24
C GLU A 191 30.28 3.38 14.77
N ARG A 192 29.96 2.08 14.73
CA ARG A 192 30.97 1.01 14.56
C ARG A 192 30.69 0.03 13.42
N ILE A 193 29.65 0.27 12.64
CA ILE A 193 29.21 -0.63 11.57
C ILE A 193 29.30 0.03 10.19
N ARG A 194 29.66 -0.77 9.18
CA ARG A 194 29.66 -0.32 7.78
C ARG A 194 28.23 -0.19 7.27
N PHE A 195 27.95 0.86 6.49
CA PHE A 195 26.62 1.10 5.93
C PHE A 195 26.03 -0.10 5.18
N THR A 196 26.82 -0.76 4.32
CA THR A 196 26.38 -1.97 3.60
C THR A 196 26.02 -3.11 4.55
N ALA A 197 26.76 -3.28 5.65
CA ALA A 197 26.47 -4.32 6.63
C ALA A 197 25.13 -4.04 7.34
N VAL A 198 24.81 -2.77 7.62
CA VAL A 198 23.49 -2.36 8.13
C VAL A 198 22.39 -2.73 7.15
N LEU A 199 22.53 -2.38 5.87
CA LEU A 199 21.49 -2.67 4.88
C LEU A 199 21.25 -4.17 4.69
N VAL A 200 22.32 -4.97 4.63
CA VAL A 200 22.20 -6.43 4.53
C VAL A 200 21.55 -7.00 5.79
N PHE A 201 21.98 -6.57 6.97
CA PHE A 201 21.39 -6.99 8.24
C PHE A 201 19.89 -6.69 8.28
N VAL A 202 19.50 -5.45 7.97
CA VAL A 202 18.08 -5.04 7.94
C VAL A 202 17.31 -5.85 6.91
N GLY A 203 17.85 -6.03 5.70
CA GLY A 203 17.22 -6.85 4.68
C GLY A 203 16.89 -8.25 5.17
N VAL A 204 17.85 -8.94 5.78
CA VAL A 204 17.64 -10.29 6.36
C VAL A 204 16.67 -10.23 7.54
N TRP A 205 16.84 -9.26 8.44
CA TRP A 205 16.03 -9.10 9.64
C TRP A 205 14.54 -8.86 9.30
N MET A 206 14.25 -8.15 8.21
CA MET A 206 12.88 -7.96 7.74
C MET A 206 12.19 -9.29 7.43
N PHE A 207 12.88 -10.22 6.74
CA PHE A 207 12.30 -11.52 6.38
C PHE A 207 12.26 -12.53 7.52
N VAL A 208 13.29 -12.53 8.37
CA VAL A 208 13.42 -13.53 9.44
C VAL A 208 12.64 -13.15 10.69
N VAL A 209 12.47 -11.84 10.96
CA VAL A 209 11.90 -11.34 12.21
C VAL A 209 10.67 -10.48 11.97
N TYR A 210 10.79 -9.40 11.20
CA TYR A 210 9.69 -8.43 11.10
C TYR A 210 8.44 -9.01 10.43
N PHE A 211 8.55 -9.55 9.21
CA PHE A 211 7.38 -10.06 8.49
C PHE A 211 6.69 -11.21 9.23
N PRO A 212 7.40 -12.18 9.82
CA PRO A 212 6.74 -13.21 10.60
C PRO A 212 6.02 -12.67 11.84
N LEU A 213 6.70 -11.82 12.63
CA LEU A 213 6.10 -11.25 13.84
C LEU A 213 4.94 -10.30 13.57
N ALA A 214 4.98 -9.57 12.46
CA ALA A 214 3.88 -8.69 12.07
C ALA A 214 2.68 -9.46 11.51
N HIS A 215 2.88 -10.69 11.02
CA HIS A 215 1.80 -11.54 10.50
C HIS A 215 1.02 -12.27 11.59
N MET A 216 1.71 -12.69 12.66
CA MET A 216 1.14 -13.40 13.82
C MET A 216 0.20 -12.52 14.64
#